data_AF-A0A957J1Y8-F1
#
_entry.id   AF-A0A957J1Y8-F1
#
_cell.length_a   1.000
_cell.length_b   1.000
_cell.length_c   1.000
_cell.angle_alpha   90.00
_cell.angle_beta   90.00
_cell.angle_gamma   90.00
#
_symmetry.space_group_name_H-M   'P 1'
#
loop_
_entity.id
_entity.type
_entity.pdbx_description
1 polymer ?
#
loop_
_entity_poly.entity_id
_entity_poly.type
_entity_poly.pdbx_seq_one_letter_code
_entity_poly.pdbx_strand_id
1 'polypeptide(L)'
;MFSIKHKSAHVTKLYLNRSLVLGSLAGLTILFLLGAAAYAHLGDIPQVDARVGGLKAASFPKGNESAALRLAVNETGITAVTAEQLRTANFRFDTLSPATISLSRNGDAVPFLVKETATGSALYFYAQAITNTLEAPAIYLLQSGEGLAMAQLKSPPSGKGTSYGTHWYRWEENSSLLTQTNSDDIWFGPLLLAPHAWKLSLDTIRPTNGPGSLTIQLWSSTQDIPDPDHHVAVALNGRSLTNWYWDGIREETIELDIPQDTFAATADKLLTIDMPGATGATGEALYLDWIQLAYESELTTRYGQVLFGSSADNLLVHDTSKQMLIFDISNAAAPTNLYDYVYLENQVAFAGTGSNR
;
A
#
# COMPACT_ATOMS: atom_id res chain seq x y z
N MET A 1 -20.65 73.14 -46.66
CA MET A 1 -19.41 73.25 -47.46
C MET A 1 -18.49 72.12 -47.00
N PHE A 2 -17.92 71.39 -47.97
CA PHE A 2 -17.02 70.23 -47.87
C PHE A 2 -17.56 68.84 -47.47
N SER A 3 -17.50 67.98 -48.50
CA SER A 3 -17.63 66.53 -48.58
C SER A 3 -16.29 65.86 -48.22
N ILE A 4 -16.29 64.59 -47.81
CA ILE A 4 -15.44 63.52 -48.39
C ILE A 4 -15.88 62.11 -47.92
N LYS A 5 -15.73 61.20 -48.89
CA LYS A 5 -16.11 59.80 -49.09
C LYS A 5 -15.66 58.76 -48.04
N HIS A 6 -16.44 57.68 -47.97
CA HIS A 6 -16.03 56.32 -47.59
C HIS A 6 -15.14 55.64 -48.65
N LYS A 7 -14.15 54.84 -48.22
CA LYS A 7 -14.06 53.39 -48.52
C LYS A 7 -12.85 52.69 -47.86
N SER A 8 -13.20 51.62 -47.12
CA SER A 8 -12.57 50.30 -46.93
C SER A 8 -11.11 50.04 -47.34
N ALA A 9 -10.29 49.57 -46.39
CA ALA A 9 -9.44 48.38 -46.52
C ALA A 9 -8.75 48.07 -45.17
N HIS A 10 -9.06 46.91 -44.54
CA HIS A 10 -8.14 46.07 -43.74
C HIS A 10 -8.91 45.04 -42.90
N VAL A 11 -9.41 43.98 -43.53
CA VAL A 11 -9.77 42.74 -42.84
C VAL A 11 -9.10 41.59 -43.59
N THR A 12 -7.77 41.50 -43.48
CA THR A 12 -7.00 40.39 -44.07
C THR A 12 -5.69 40.18 -43.30
N LYS A 13 -5.75 40.09 -41.97
CA LYS A 13 -4.59 39.67 -41.15
C LYS A 13 -4.89 38.72 -39.99
N LEU A 14 -6.16 38.36 -39.75
CA LEU A 14 -6.52 37.53 -38.58
C LEU A 14 -6.62 36.01 -38.87
N TYR A 15 -6.58 35.57 -40.13
CA TYR A 15 -6.73 34.14 -40.47
C TYR A 15 -5.39 33.39 -40.62
N LEU A 16 -4.25 34.08 -40.78
CA LEU A 16 -2.96 33.41 -40.96
C LEU A 16 -2.38 32.80 -39.67
N ASN A 17 -2.79 33.30 -38.49
CA ASN A 17 -2.24 32.82 -37.21
C ASN A 17 -2.98 31.59 -36.64
N ARG A 18 -4.22 31.30 -37.06
CA ARG A 18 -4.97 30.14 -36.53
C ARG A 18 -4.45 28.82 -37.08
N SER A 19 -4.06 28.78 -38.35
CA SER A 19 -3.52 27.56 -38.98
C SER A 19 -2.13 27.20 -38.46
N LEU A 20 -1.33 28.20 -38.08
CA LEU A 20 0.01 28.00 -37.50
C LEU A 20 -0.07 27.49 -36.05
N VAL A 21 -1.04 27.98 -35.26
CA VAL A 21 -1.28 27.53 -33.88
C VAL A 21 -1.92 26.13 -33.86
N LEU A 22 -2.87 25.84 -34.75
CA LEU A 22 -3.45 24.49 -34.87
C LEU A 22 -2.45 23.46 -35.41
N GLY A 23 -1.59 23.85 -36.35
CA GLY A 23 -0.51 22.99 -36.86
C GLY A 23 0.56 22.68 -35.80
N SER A 24 0.91 23.64 -34.96
CA SER A 24 1.85 23.41 -33.85
C SER A 24 1.24 22.58 -32.72
N LEU A 25 -0.05 22.75 -32.42
CA LEU A 25 -0.75 21.90 -31.44
C LEU A 25 -0.88 20.46 -31.94
N ALA A 26 -1.28 20.25 -33.21
CA ALA A 26 -1.37 18.91 -33.79
C ALA A 26 0.01 18.23 -33.88
N GLY A 27 1.06 18.99 -34.20
CA GLY A 27 2.44 18.50 -34.17
C GLY A 27 2.89 18.07 -32.78
N LEU A 28 2.57 18.83 -31.74
CA LEU A 28 2.87 18.46 -30.34
C LEU A 28 2.11 17.20 -29.91
N THR A 29 0.83 17.06 -30.26
CA THR A 29 0.04 15.88 -29.90
C THR A 29 0.56 14.62 -30.60
N ILE A 30 0.99 14.72 -31.86
CA ILE A 30 1.60 13.58 -32.58
C ILE A 30 2.97 13.23 -31.99
N LEU A 31 3.80 14.22 -31.61
CA LEU A 31 5.06 13.97 -30.90
C LEU A 31 4.83 13.32 -29.52
N PHE A 32 3.78 13.73 -28.80
CA PHE A 32 3.43 13.16 -27.50
C PHE A 32 2.92 11.72 -27.63
N LEU A 33 2.10 11.42 -28.65
CA LEU A 33 1.61 10.07 -28.93
C LEU A 33 2.70 9.14 -29.45
N LEU A 34 3.62 9.64 -30.29
CA LEU A 34 4.80 8.88 -30.73
C LEU A 34 5.80 8.69 -29.58
N GLY A 35 5.95 9.67 -28.68
CA GLY A 35 6.74 9.54 -27.45
C GLY A 35 6.15 8.51 -26.49
N ALA A 36 4.82 8.50 -26.30
CA ALA A 36 4.13 7.51 -25.48
C ALA A 36 4.15 6.10 -26.09
N ALA A 37 4.00 5.98 -27.41
CA ALA A 37 4.12 4.72 -28.12
C ALA A 37 5.57 4.19 -28.10
N ALA A 38 6.57 5.05 -28.28
CA ALA A 38 7.98 4.69 -28.14
C ALA A 38 8.32 4.32 -26.69
N TYR A 39 7.77 5.01 -25.69
CA TYR A 39 7.91 4.67 -24.27
C TYR A 39 7.27 3.33 -23.92
N ALA A 40 6.12 3.00 -24.52
CA ALA A 40 5.48 1.68 -24.34
C ALA A 40 6.20 0.55 -25.09
N HIS A 41 6.99 0.85 -26.12
CA HIS A 41 7.69 -0.15 -26.94
C HIS A 41 9.19 -0.31 -26.62
N LEU A 42 9.81 0.68 -25.98
CA LEU A 42 11.23 0.71 -25.57
C LEU A 42 11.42 0.80 -24.06
N GLY A 43 10.40 1.20 -23.31
CA GLY A 43 10.38 1.01 -21.87
C GLY A 43 10.03 -0.43 -21.60
N ASP A 44 11.00 -1.23 -21.20
CA ASP A 44 10.72 -2.30 -20.25
C ASP A 44 9.91 -1.64 -19.13
N ILE A 45 8.58 -1.83 -19.15
CA ILE A 45 7.77 -1.62 -17.96
C ILE A 45 8.52 -2.44 -16.92
N PRO A 46 9.04 -1.82 -15.84
CA PRO A 46 9.63 -2.60 -14.78
C PRO A 46 8.58 -3.63 -14.44
N GLN A 47 8.86 -4.90 -14.74
CA GLN A 47 8.16 -5.98 -14.09
C GLN A 47 8.26 -5.58 -12.63
N VAL A 48 7.11 -5.31 -12.01
CA VAL A 48 7.07 -5.30 -10.56
C VAL A 48 7.36 -6.75 -10.23
N ASP A 49 8.66 -7.07 -10.16
CA ASP A 49 9.15 -8.31 -9.64
C ASP A 49 8.37 -8.47 -8.35
N ALA A 50 7.60 -9.55 -8.24
CA ALA A 50 6.99 -9.95 -6.99
C ALA A 50 8.09 -9.77 -5.95
N ARG A 51 7.94 -8.76 -5.08
CA ARG A 51 9.02 -8.28 -4.24
C ARG A 51 9.36 -9.41 -3.29
N VAL A 52 10.32 -10.25 -3.70
CA VAL A 52 11.15 -11.00 -2.80
C VAL A 52 11.75 -9.92 -1.94
N GLY A 53 11.26 -9.75 -0.71
CA GLY A 53 11.82 -8.85 0.28
C GLY A 53 13.30 -9.18 0.42
N GLY A 54 14.13 -8.54 -0.40
CA GLY A 54 15.53 -8.81 -0.47
C GLY A 54 16.11 -8.32 0.83
N LEU A 55 16.51 -9.26 1.70
CA LEU A 55 17.45 -8.97 2.76
C LEU A 55 18.57 -8.14 2.14
N LYS A 56 18.71 -6.86 2.54
CA LYS A 56 19.93 -6.11 2.22
C LYS A 56 21.07 -6.83 2.91
N ALA A 57 21.76 -7.68 2.15
CA ALA A 57 22.94 -8.37 2.63
C ALA A 57 24.02 -7.30 2.88
N ALA A 58 24.22 -6.93 4.15
CA ALA A 58 25.46 -6.32 4.55
C ALA A 58 26.58 -7.31 4.20
N SER A 59 27.62 -6.86 3.50
CA SER A 59 28.80 -7.67 3.23
C SER A 59 29.52 -7.93 4.56
N PHE A 60 29.28 -9.10 5.15
CA PHE A 60 30.00 -9.50 6.35
C PHE A 60 31.45 -9.86 5.96
N PRO A 61 32.45 -9.41 6.73
CA PRO A 61 33.82 -9.86 6.53
C PRO A 61 33.88 -11.38 6.66
N LYS A 62 34.65 -12.05 5.78
CA LYS A 62 34.94 -13.49 5.89
C LYS A 62 35.62 -13.76 7.24
N GLY A 63 34.81 -14.11 8.23
CA GLY A 63 35.16 -14.48 9.59
C GLY A 63 34.18 -15.55 10.09
N ASN A 64 34.52 -16.20 11.20
CA ASN A 64 33.93 -17.42 11.75
C ASN A 64 32.42 -17.61 11.49
N GLU A 65 32.07 -18.85 11.16
CA GLU A 65 30.72 -19.38 10.94
C GLU A 65 29.70 -18.81 11.94
N SER A 66 28.58 -18.27 11.44
CA SER A 66 27.57 -17.70 12.31
C SER A 66 26.55 -18.76 12.73
N ALA A 67 26.49 -19.07 14.02
CA ALA A 67 25.47 -19.95 14.61
C ALA A 67 24.06 -19.32 14.60
N ALA A 68 23.95 -18.05 14.18
CA ALA A 68 22.73 -17.27 14.18
C ALA A 68 22.68 -16.25 13.03
N LEU A 69 21.49 -15.93 12.53
CA LEU A 69 21.25 -14.78 11.66
C LEU A 69 20.17 -13.88 12.24
N ARG A 70 20.36 -12.57 12.07
CA ARG A 70 19.35 -11.55 12.34
C ARG A 70 18.67 -11.19 11.03
N LEU A 71 17.38 -11.46 10.93
CA LEU A 71 16.53 -11.11 9.80
C LEU A 71 15.81 -9.81 10.15
N ALA A 72 16.20 -8.71 9.52
CA ALA A 72 15.52 -7.43 9.66
C ALA A 72 14.31 -7.37 8.73
N VAL A 73 13.14 -7.09 9.28
CA VAL A 73 11.85 -7.04 8.59
C VAL A 73 11.35 -5.60 8.61
N ASN A 74 11.07 -5.08 7.42
CA ASN A 74 10.57 -3.71 7.22
C ASN A 74 9.12 -3.67 6.73
N GLU A 75 8.55 -4.81 6.34
CA GLU A 75 7.17 -4.91 5.86
C GLU A 75 6.45 -6.05 6.58
N THR A 76 5.20 -5.81 6.98
CA THR A 76 4.33 -6.85 7.56
C THR A 76 3.79 -7.76 6.45
N GLY A 77 3.93 -9.07 6.61
CA GLY A 77 3.47 -10.03 5.60
C GLY A 77 4.13 -11.40 5.71
N ILE A 78 3.84 -12.27 4.74
CA ILE A 78 4.52 -13.57 4.66
C ILE A 78 5.88 -13.33 4.01
N THR A 79 6.94 -13.56 4.79
CA THR A 79 8.32 -13.40 4.33
C THR A 79 8.88 -14.75 3.93
N ALA A 80 9.53 -14.81 2.78
CA ALA A 80 10.27 -15.98 2.31
C ALA A 80 11.77 -15.73 2.39
N VAL A 81 12.51 -16.67 2.99
CA VAL A 81 13.98 -16.67 3.00
C VAL A 81 14.47 -17.97 2.37
N THR A 82 15.16 -17.87 1.24
CA THR A 82 15.61 -19.04 0.49
C THR A 82 16.85 -19.66 1.13
N ALA A 83 17.03 -20.97 0.94
CA ALA A 83 18.25 -21.66 1.35
C ALA A 83 19.51 -21.00 0.76
N GLU A 84 19.43 -20.44 -0.45
CA GLU A 84 20.54 -19.72 -1.08
C GLU A 84 20.87 -18.39 -0.40
N GLN A 85 19.85 -17.62 0.02
CA GLN A 85 20.06 -16.39 0.80
C GLN A 85 20.73 -16.70 2.15
N LEU A 86 20.31 -17.78 2.81
CA LEU A 86 20.92 -18.23 4.07
C LEU A 86 22.39 -18.63 3.88
N ARG A 87 22.71 -19.39 2.82
CA ARG A 87 24.09 -19.78 2.50
C ARG A 87 24.96 -18.58 2.15
N THR A 88 24.45 -17.63 1.37
CA THR A 88 25.14 -16.38 1.04
C THR A 88 25.43 -15.54 2.29
N ALA A 89 24.56 -15.61 3.29
CA ALA A 89 24.76 -15.00 4.61
C ALA A 89 25.67 -15.82 5.54
N ASN A 90 26.35 -16.86 5.05
CA ASN A 90 27.22 -17.78 5.80
C ASN A 90 26.52 -18.50 6.98
N PHE A 91 25.20 -18.71 6.89
CA PHE A 91 24.47 -19.53 7.86
C PHE A 91 24.54 -21.00 7.49
N ARG A 92 24.94 -21.83 8.48
CA ARG A 92 25.11 -23.26 8.28
C ARG A 92 23.89 -24.03 8.71
N PHE A 93 23.45 -24.91 7.82
CA PHE A 93 22.40 -25.88 8.08
C PHE A 93 22.60 -27.07 7.14
N ASP A 94 22.42 -28.27 7.67
CA ASP A 94 22.45 -29.49 6.86
C ASP A 94 21.13 -29.66 6.10
N THR A 95 20.02 -29.42 6.80
CA THR A 95 18.66 -29.48 6.27
C THR A 95 17.90 -28.26 6.78
N LEU A 96 17.19 -27.56 5.88
CA LEU A 96 16.29 -26.48 6.26
C LEU A 96 15.00 -27.10 6.79
N SER A 97 14.83 -27.14 8.11
CA SER A 97 13.68 -27.80 8.75
C SER A 97 13.44 -27.23 10.16
N PRO A 98 12.19 -27.20 10.65
CA PRO A 98 11.90 -26.95 12.07
C PRO A 98 12.60 -27.93 13.03
N ALA A 99 13.03 -29.10 12.58
CA ALA A 99 13.77 -30.04 13.45
C ALA A 99 15.23 -29.64 13.70
N THR A 100 15.79 -28.72 12.91
CA THR A 100 17.22 -28.38 12.92
C THR A 100 17.48 -26.87 13.03
N ILE A 101 16.47 -26.05 12.79
CA ILE A 101 16.54 -24.59 12.87
C ILE A 101 15.37 -24.04 13.67
N SER A 102 15.64 -23.02 14.49
CA SER A 102 14.66 -22.24 15.25
C SER A 102 14.57 -20.81 14.73
N LEU A 103 13.37 -20.24 14.73
CA LEU A 103 13.12 -18.82 14.48
C LEU A 103 12.45 -18.21 15.71
N SER A 104 12.91 -17.05 16.16
CA SER A 104 12.33 -16.35 17.30
C SER A 104 12.26 -14.84 17.10
N ARG A 105 11.34 -14.17 17.81
CA ARG A 105 11.27 -12.71 17.93
C ARG A 105 11.17 -12.38 19.41
N ASN A 106 12.08 -11.54 19.92
CA ASN A 106 12.14 -11.18 21.34
C ASN A 106 12.18 -12.38 22.32
N GLY A 107 12.71 -13.52 21.86
CA GLY A 107 12.76 -14.78 22.64
C GLY A 107 11.57 -15.71 22.43
N ASP A 108 10.47 -15.23 21.87
CA ASP A 108 9.30 -16.05 21.57
C ASP A 108 9.49 -16.82 20.26
N ALA A 109 9.13 -18.09 20.24
CA ALA A 109 9.22 -18.94 19.06
C ALA A 109 8.24 -18.46 17.97
N VAL A 110 8.72 -18.37 16.74
CA VAL A 110 7.95 -17.95 15.58
C VAL A 110 7.70 -19.17 14.68
N PRO A 111 6.44 -19.55 14.43
CA PRO A 111 6.14 -20.66 13.52
C PRO A 111 6.60 -20.39 12.10
N PHE A 112 7.22 -21.37 11.46
CA PHE A 112 7.60 -21.28 10.05
C PHE A 112 7.33 -22.55 9.26
N LEU A 113 7.13 -22.38 7.95
CA LEU A 113 6.93 -23.45 6.98
C LEU A 113 8.18 -23.56 6.11
N VAL A 114 8.62 -24.78 5.79
CA VAL A 114 9.62 -24.99 4.73
C VAL A 114 8.94 -25.64 3.53
N LYS A 115 9.15 -25.08 2.34
CA LYS A 115 8.67 -25.64 1.07
C LYS A 115 9.79 -25.67 0.04
N GLU A 116 9.75 -26.69 -0.81
CA GLU A 116 10.57 -26.73 -2.01
C GLU A 116 10.03 -25.74 -3.05
N THR A 117 10.94 -25.02 -3.68
CA THR A 117 10.68 -24.08 -4.77
C THR A 117 11.48 -24.52 -6.00
N ALA A 118 11.28 -23.84 -7.14
CA ALA A 118 12.05 -24.13 -8.36
C ALA A 118 13.57 -23.96 -8.20
N THR A 119 14.02 -23.16 -7.22
CA THR A 119 15.45 -22.87 -6.97
C THR A 119 15.99 -23.50 -5.68
N GLY A 120 15.21 -24.41 -5.06
CA GLY A 120 15.54 -25.10 -3.79
C GLY A 120 14.55 -24.79 -2.67
N SER A 121 14.88 -25.14 -1.43
CA SER A 121 13.99 -24.91 -0.29
C SER A 121 13.92 -23.44 0.14
N ALA A 122 12.76 -23.00 0.62
CA ALA A 122 12.57 -21.70 1.25
C ALA A 122 11.80 -21.84 2.57
N LEU A 123 12.17 -21.00 3.53
CA LEU A 123 11.48 -20.82 4.81
C LEU A 123 10.48 -19.68 4.67
N TYR A 124 9.23 -19.91 5.09
CA TYR A 124 8.13 -18.95 5.08
C TYR A 124 7.64 -18.71 6.51
N PHE A 125 7.51 -17.46 6.92
CA PHE A 125 6.97 -17.08 8.23
C PHE A 125 6.16 -15.79 8.12
N TYR A 126 5.23 -15.58 9.06
CA TYR A 126 4.53 -14.31 9.16
C TYR A 126 5.38 -13.31 9.95
N ALA A 127 5.73 -12.23 9.29
CA ALA A 127 6.57 -11.18 9.83
C ALA A 127 5.75 -9.92 10.08
N GLN A 128 6.02 -9.23 11.18
CA GLN A 128 5.37 -7.97 11.55
C GLN A 128 6.44 -6.89 11.65
N ALA A 129 6.35 -5.88 10.79
CA ALA A 129 7.21 -4.72 10.84
C ALA A 129 6.85 -3.84 12.04
N ILE A 130 7.80 -2.99 12.44
CA ILE A 130 7.56 -1.88 13.34
C ILE A 130 7.42 -0.64 12.46
N THR A 131 6.36 0.14 12.67
CA THR A 131 6.08 1.36 11.91
C THR A 131 6.62 2.62 12.59
N ASN A 132 6.82 2.59 13.91
CA ASN A 132 7.41 3.72 14.63
C ASN A 132 8.85 3.96 14.16
N THR A 133 9.12 5.17 13.69
CA THR A 133 10.40 5.54 13.08
C THR A 133 11.57 5.68 14.06
N LEU A 134 11.29 5.78 15.36
CA LEU A 134 12.30 5.82 16.42
C LEU A 134 12.72 4.42 16.90
N GLU A 135 11.95 3.39 16.54
CA GLU A 135 12.25 2.02 16.87
C GLU A 135 13.13 1.36 15.81
N ALA A 136 14.04 0.48 16.25
CA ALA A 136 14.80 -0.34 15.32
C ALA A 136 13.86 -1.30 14.55
N PRO A 137 14.17 -1.67 13.29
CA PRO A 137 13.37 -2.62 12.55
C PRO A 137 13.11 -3.92 13.32
N ALA A 138 11.99 -4.58 13.03
CA ALA A 138 11.68 -5.87 13.65
C ALA A 138 12.78 -6.90 13.31
N ILE A 139 13.43 -7.42 14.36
CA ILE A 139 14.48 -8.44 14.20
C ILE A 139 13.93 -9.82 14.56
N TYR A 140 14.06 -10.75 13.63
CA TYR A 140 13.83 -12.16 13.84
C TYR A 140 15.17 -12.90 13.89
N LEU A 141 15.37 -13.74 14.89
CA LEU A 141 16.60 -14.47 15.12
C LEU A 141 16.45 -15.92 14.63
N LEU A 142 17.20 -16.27 13.59
CA LEU A 142 17.27 -17.61 13.02
C LEU A 142 18.54 -18.32 13.53
N GLN A 143 18.41 -19.51 14.11
CA GLN A 143 19.54 -20.24 14.74
C GLN A 143 19.44 -21.74 14.53
N SER A 144 20.54 -22.46 14.70
CA SER A 144 20.49 -23.92 14.80
C SER A 144 19.80 -24.35 16.10
N GLY A 145 18.86 -25.28 16.01
CA GLY A 145 18.08 -25.75 17.17
C GLY A 145 16.69 -26.23 16.76
N GLU A 146 15.94 -26.78 17.70
CA GLU A 146 14.55 -27.17 17.45
C GLU A 146 13.65 -25.92 17.37
N GLY A 147 12.92 -25.78 16.28
CA GLY A 147 12.02 -24.68 15.98
C GLY A 147 10.55 -25.08 15.99
N LEU A 148 9.69 -24.08 15.78
CA LEU A 148 8.24 -24.26 15.75
C LEU A 148 7.77 -24.42 14.30
N ALA A 149 7.25 -25.59 13.96
CA ALA A 149 6.64 -25.82 12.66
C ALA A 149 5.30 -25.06 12.56
N MET A 150 5.09 -24.36 11.45
CA MET A 150 3.81 -23.73 11.15
C MET A 150 2.71 -24.79 11.01
N ALA A 151 1.57 -24.54 11.64
CA ALA A 151 0.42 -25.43 11.55
C ALA A 151 -0.06 -25.54 10.09
N GLN A 152 -0.70 -26.67 9.77
CA GLN A 152 -1.26 -26.91 8.45
C GLN A 152 -2.73 -27.30 8.57
N LEU A 153 -3.58 -26.67 7.76
CA LEU A 153 -5.02 -26.92 7.75
C LEU A 153 -5.50 -27.27 6.34
N LYS A 154 -6.28 -28.35 6.23
CA LYS A 154 -6.96 -28.69 4.97
C LYS A 154 -8.06 -27.68 4.71
N SER A 155 -8.08 -27.11 3.52
CA SER A 155 -9.08 -26.12 3.09
C SER A 155 -9.67 -26.44 1.71
N PRO A 156 -10.20 -27.68 1.50
CA PRO A 156 -10.88 -27.99 0.26
C PRO A 156 -12.13 -27.10 0.11
N PRO A 157 -12.41 -26.56 -1.08
CA PRO A 157 -13.62 -25.79 -1.30
C PRO A 157 -14.86 -26.66 -1.06
N SER A 158 -15.85 -26.09 -0.38
CA SER A 158 -17.13 -26.72 -0.03
C SER A 158 -18.30 -26.25 -0.92
N GLY A 159 -18.08 -25.26 -1.78
CA GLY A 159 -19.11 -24.71 -2.64
C GLY A 159 -18.58 -23.64 -3.61
N LYS A 160 -19.49 -22.82 -4.13
CA LYS A 160 -19.13 -21.69 -5.00
C LYS A 160 -18.40 -20.62 -4.17
N GLY A 161 -17.20 -20.26 -4.59
CA GLY A 161 -16.42 -19.18 -3.97
C GLY A 161 -16.77 -17.79 -4.50
N THR A 162 -16.50 -16.77 -3.67
CA THR A 162 -16.41 -15.37 -4.11
C THR A 162 -14.99 -15.04 -4.52
N SER A 163 -14.82 -14.20 -5.54
CA SER A 163 -13.54 -13.65 -5.96
C SER A 163 -13.27 -12.26 -5.41
N TYR A 164 -14.00 -11.84 -4.38
CA TYR A 164 -13.87 -10.51 -3.77
C TYR A 164 -13.57 -10.61 -2.28
N GLY A 165 -12.79 -9.66 -1.77
CA GLY A 165 -12.48 -9.50 -0.36
C GLY A 165 -12.09 -8.07 -0.02
N THR A 166 -11.86 -7.80 1.26
CA THR A 166 -11.39 -6.50 1.75
C THR A 166 -9.88 -6.41 1.59
N HIS A 167 -9.42 -5.34 0.96
CA HIS A 167 -8.01 -4.96 0.83
C HIS A 167 -7.74 -3.71 1.64
N TRP A 168 -6.47 -3.49 1.96
CA TRP A 168 -6.00 -2.29 2.64
C TRP A 168 -4.96 -1.58 1.80
N TYR A 169 -5.05 -0.25 1.79
CA TYR A 169 -4.04 0.65 1.29
C TYR A 169 -3.61 1.56 2.43
N ARG A 170 -2.30 1.68 2.66
CA ARG A 170 -1.73 2.60 3.63
C ARG A 170 -0.82 3.59 2.90
N TRP A 171 -1.00 4.86 3.21
CA TRP A 171 -0.09 5.94 2.84
C TRP A 171 0.46 6.56 4.12
N GLU A 172 1.77 6.80 4.15
CA GLU A 172 2.48 7.44 5.25
C GLU A 172 3.78 8.00 4.66
N GLU A 173 4.13 9.23 5.04
CA GLU A 173 5.40 9.85 4.65
C GLU A 173 6.01 10.49 5.88
N ASN A 174 7.26 10.17 6.18
CA ASN A 174 7.95 10.65 7.39
C ASN A 174 8.93 11.77 7.02
N SER A 175 8.38 12.92 6.60
CA SER A 175 9.14 14.05 6.02
C SER A 175 9.37 15.23 6.96
N SER A 176 8.65 15.30 8.08
CA SER A 176 8.73 16.37 9.07
C SER A 176 9.09 15.82 10.45
N LEU A 177 10.20 16.29 11.03
CA LEU A 177 10.60 15.97 12.39
C LEU A 177 10.02 17.00 13.38
N LEU A 178 9.18 16.55 14.31
CA LEU A 178 8.45 17.38 15.26
C LEU A 178 8.75 16.96 16.70
N THR A 179 9.75 17.57 17.31
CA THR A 179 10.16 17.25 18.70
C THR A 179 9.25 17.83 19.78
N GLN A 180 8.21 18.57 19.39
CA GLN A 180 7.30 19.28 20.30
C GLN A 180 5.99 18.53 20.52
N THR A 181 5.78 17.43 19.81
CA THR A 181 4.61 16.56 19.98
C THR A 181 4.77 15.67 21.22
N ASN A 182 3.64 15.26 21.80
CA ASN A 182 3.58 14.22 22.85
C ASN A 182 3.34 12.83 22.26
N SER A 183 3.39 12.68 20.93
CA SER A 183 3.24 11.40 20.24
C SER A 183 4.42 10.48 20.51
N ASP A 184 4.16 9.17 20.41
CA ASP A 184 5.18 8.12 20.50
C ASP A 184 6.09 8.11 19.25
N ASP A 185 5.63 8.70 18.13
CA ASP A 185 6.46 8.97 16.95
C ASP A 185 6.58 10.49 16.74
N ILE A 186 7.78 10.95 16.42
CA ILE A 186 8.06 12.38 16.18
C ILE A 186 8.21 12.71 14.71
N TRP A 187 8.08 11.72 13.83
CA TRP A 187 8.05 11.93 12.40
C TRP A 187 6.61 11.96 11.90
N PHE A 188 6.33 12.97 11.11
CA PHE A 188 5.04 13.19 10.47
C PHE A 188 5.27 13.48 8.99
N GLY A 189 4.19 13.50 8.22
CA GLY A 189 4.22 13.90 6.82
C GLY A 189 4.19 15.41 6.62
N PRO A 190 3.61 15.86 5.50
CA PRO A 190 3.66 17.25 5.09
C PRO A 190 2.86 18.15 6.03
N LEU A 191 3.40 19.36 6.26
CA LEU A 191 2.68 20.48 6.85
C LEU A 191 1.65 21.02 5.85
N LEU A 192 0.40 21.13 6.31
CA LEU A 192 -0.73 21.72 5.62
C LEU A 192 -1.09 23.02 6.35
N LEU A 193 -1.17 24.14 5.61
CA LEU A 193 -1.52 25.46 6.16
C LEU A 193 -2.81 25.95 5.52
N ALA A 194 -3.83 26.27 6.31
CA ALA A 194 -5.08 26.79 5.73
C ALA A 194 -4.88 28.19 5.11
N PRO A 195 -5.54 28.50 3.97
CA PRO A 195 -6.32 27.58 3.16
C PRO A 195 -5.42 26.69 2.28
N HIS A 196 -5.70 25.39 2.23
CA HIS A 196 -4.96 24.44 1.38
C HIS A 196 -5.77 23.19 1.04
N ALA A 197 -5.53 22.62 -0.15
CA ALA A 197 -6.11 21.36 -0.58
C ALA A 197 -5.01 20.36 -0.89
N TRP A 198 -4.85 19.35 -0.04
CA TRP A 198 -3.92 18.24 -0.27
C TRP A 198 -4.62 17.10 -0.98
N LYS A 199 -3.89 16.40 -1.85
CA LYS A 199 -4.45 15.40 -2.77
C LYS A 199 -3.58 14.14 -2.84
N LEU A 200 -4.22 12.98 -2.75
CA LEU A 200 -3.61 11.67 -2.91
C LEU A 200 -4.24 10.91 -4.08
N SER A 201 -3.42 10.57 -5.07
CA SER A 201 -3.82 9.64 -6.12
C SER A 201 -3.84 8.22 -5.55
N LEU A 202 -4.95 7.53 -5.81
CA LEU A 202 -5.21 6.14 -5.47
C LEU A 202 -5.20 5.28 -6.75
N ASP A 203 -4.35 5.62 -7.73
CA ASP A 203 -4.32 4.92 -9.03
C ASP A 203 -3.77 3.50 -8.96
N THR A 204 -3.23 3.09 -7.81
CA THR A 204 -2.73 1.73 -7.57
C THR A 204 -3.81 0.76 -7.07
N ILE A 205 -4.90 1.27 -6.49
CA ILE A 205 -5.99 0.40 -5.98
C ILE A 205 -6.99 0.05 -7.09
N ARG A 206 -7.72 -1.05 -6.93
CA ARG A 206 -8.76 -1.50 -7.90
C ARG A 206 -10.07 -1.83 -7.16
N PRO A 207 -10.67 -0.86 -6.46
CA PRO A 207 -11.87 -1.11 -5.68
C PRO A 207 -13.04 -1.53 -6.57
N THR A 208 -13.92 -2.38 -6.04
CA THR A 208 -15.27 -2.53 -6.56
C THR A 208 -16.11 -1.30 -6.20
N ASN A 209 -17.41 -1.34 -6.52
CA ASN A 209 -18.35 -0.32 -6.06
C ASN A 209 -18.90 -0.60 -4.66
N GLY A 210 -18.38 -1.62 -3.96
CA GLY A 210 -18.76 -1.95 -2.58
C GLY A 210 -18.41 -0.85 -1.57
N PRO A 211 -18.89 -0.98 -0.32
CA PRO A 211 -18.51 -0.08 0.76
C PRO A 211 -17.02 -0.22 1.10
N GLY A 212 -16.48 0.80 1.76
CA GLY A 212 -15.13 0.78 2.32
C GLY A 212 -15.07 1.60 3.61
N SER A 213 -13.88 1.79 4.15
CA SER A 213 -13.64 2.71 5.25
C SER A 213 -12.34 3.47 5.07
N LEU A 214 -12.28 4.67 5.63
CA LEU A 214 -11.14 5.57 5.57
C LEU A 214 -10.81 6.02 6.99
N THR A 215 -9.55 5.88 7.36
CA THR A 215 -8.98 6.43 8.59
C THR A 215 -7.85 7.39 8.21
N ILE A 216 -7.88 8.60 8.77
CA ILE A 216 -6.86 9.63 8.57
C ILE A 216 -6.34 10.03 9.94
N GLN A 217 -5.02 10.02 10.11
CA GLN A 217 -4.35 10.53 11.30
C GLN A 217 -3.71 11.88 10.99
N LEU A 218 -4.01 12.87 11.84
CA LEU A 218 -3.50 14.23 11.76
C LEU A 218 -2.88 14.63 13.10
N TRP A 219 -2.04 15.65 13.08
CA TRP A 219 -1.63 16.40 14.25
C TRP A 219 -1.83 17.90 14.03
N SER A 220 -2.60 18.56 14.88
CA SER A 220 -2.74 20.02 14.88
C SER A 220 -1.62 20.66 15.70
N SER A 221 -0.91 21.59 15.07
CA SER A 221 0.26 22.26 15.66
C SER A 221 -0.03 23.66 16.20
N THR A 222 -1.27 24.11 16.07
CA THR A 222 -1.73 25.47 16.38
C THR A 222 -2.96 25.41 17.27
N GLN A 223 -3.19 26.50 18.00
CA GLN A 223 -4.42 26.75 18.73
C GLN A 223 -4.75 28.25 18.68
N ASP A 224 -6.03 28.61 18.61
CA ASP A 224 -6.50 29.99 18.61
C ASP A 224 -7.77 30.19 19.49
N ILE A 225 -8.34 31.41 19.48
CA ILE A 225 -9.50 31.80 20.28
C ILE A 225 -10.83 31.18 19.80
N PRO A 226 -11.12 31.09 18.47
CA PRO A 226 -12.34 30.41 18.00
C PRO A 226 -12.36 28.94 18.44
N ASP A 227 -13.53 28.44 18.81
CA ASP A 227 -13.73 27.03 19.20
C ASP A 227 -14.94 26.49 18.40
N PRO A 228 -14.74 25.55 17.46
CA PRO A 228 -13.46 24.92 17.08
C PRO A 228 -12.54 25.84 16.24
N ASP A 229 -11.22 25.67 16.37
CA ASP A 229 -10.20 26.40 15.59
C ASP A 229 -9.65 25.67 14.37
N HIS A 230 -9.85 24.35 14.25
CA HIS A 230 -9.44 23.55 13.08
C HIS A 230 -10.64 23.04 12.26
N HIS A 231 -10.49 22.98 10.94
CA HIS A 231 -11.51 22.47 10.01
C HIS A 231 -10.87 21.76 8.81
N VAL A 232 -11.19 20.47 8.67
CA VAL A 232 -10.87 19.69 7.47
C VAL A 232 -12.15 19.21 6.79
N ALA A 233 -12.24 19.38 5.48
CA ALA A 233 -13.22 18.73 4.63
C ALA A 233 -12.57 17.60 3.83
N VAL A 234 -13.12 16.39 3.94
CA VAL A 234 -12.61 15.20 3.23
C VAL A 234 -13.53 14.87 2.07
N ALA A 235 -12.95 14.65 0.90
CA ALA A 235 -13.68 14.22 -0.29
C ALA A 235 -12.94 13.10 -1.03
N LEU A 236 -13.70 12.17 -1.61
CA LEU A 236 -13.19 11.11 -2.46
C LEU A 236 -13.89 11.22 -3.82
N ASN A 237 -13.11 11.30 -4.89
CA ASN A 237 -13.63 11.46 -6.27
C ASN A 237 -14.56 12.67 -6.41
N GLY A 238 -14.26 13.76 -5.68
CA GLY A 238 -15.08 14.98 -5.63
C GLY A 238 -16.37 14.85 -4.82
N ARG A 239 -16.72 13.65 -4.32
CA ARG A 239 -17.83 13.47 -3.39
C ARG A 239 -17.37 13.81 -1.97
N SER A 240 -18.01 14.78 -1.33
CA SER A 240 -17.77 15.10 0.08
C SER A 240 -18.14 13.89 0.95
N LEU A 241 -17.20 13.49 1.80
CA LEU A 241 -17.37 12.44 2.81
C LEU A 241 -17.70 13.04 4.17
N THR A 242 -16.98 14.10 4.58
CA THR A 242 -17.22 14.77 5.86
C THR A 242 -16.72 16.22 5.89
N ASN A 243 -17.24 16.99 6.85
CA ASN A 243 -16.61 18.20 7.38
C ASN A 243 -16.31 17.93 8.86
N TRP A 244 -15.04 17.98 9.22
CA TRP A 244 -14.53 17.62 10.53
C TRP A 244 -13.94 18.85 11.21
N TYR A 245 -14.33 19.07 12.47
CA TYR A 245 -13.91 20.22 13.26
C TYR A 245 -13.42 19.76 14.62
N TRP A 246 -12.36 20.39 15.11
CA TRP A 246 -11.84 20.16 16.44
C TRP A 246 -11.10 21.38 16.98
N ASP A 247 -10.77 21.31 18.27
CA ASP A 247 -10.11 22.38 19.00
C ASP A 247 -8.72 21.96 19.48
N GLY A 248 -7.77 22.88 19.40
CA GLY A 248 -6.48 22.85 20.09
C GLY A 248 -5.39 22.00 19.43
N ILE A 249 -4.24 21.93 20.11
CA ILE A 249 -3.05 21.18 19.68
C ILE A 249 -3.20 19.72 20.13
N ARG A 250 -3.42 18.80 19.19
CA ARG A 250 -3.58 17.37 19.49
C ARG A 250 -3.41 16.49 18.26
N GLU A 251 -3.27 15.20 18.50
CA GLU A 251 -3.52 14.19 17.48
C GLU A 251 -5.02 14.07 17.24
N GLU A 252 -5.41 13.97 15.97
CA GLU A 252 -6.81 13.82 15.56
C GLU A 252 -6.94 12.64 14.59
N THR A 253 -7.83 11.71 14.94
CA THR A 253 -8.15 10.55 14.09
C THR A 253 -9.55 10.75 13.50
N ILE A 254 -9.63 10.78 12.17
CA ILE A 254 -10.89 10.86 11.45
C ILE A 254 -11.21 9.47 10.89
N GLU A 255 -12.29 8.85 11.36
CA GLU A 255 -12.79 7.55 10.89
C GLU A 255 -14.12 7.71 10.16
N LEU A 256 -14.20 7.20 8.93
CA LEU A 256 -15.34 7.38 8.05
C LEU A 256 -15.67 6.11 7.29
N ASP A 257 -16.95 5.79 7.17
CA ASP A 257 -17.42 4.83 6.18
C ASP A 257 -17.43 5.47 4.80
N ILE A 258 -16.95 4.74 3.80
CA ILE A 258 -17.07 5.10 2.39
C ILE A 258 -18.35 4.47 1.86
N PRO A 259 -19.36 5.28 1.47
CA PRO A 259 -20.60 4.75 0.94
C PRO A 259 -20.37 3.95 -0.34
N GLN A 260 -21.24 2.96 -0.57
CA GLN A 260 -21.33 2.25 -1.83
C GLN A 260 -21.36 3.24 -3.02
N ASP A 261 -20.81 2.80 -4.15
CA ASP A 261 -20.75 3.53 -5.42
C ASP A 261 -19.85 4.79 -5.39
N THR A 262 -19.18 5.11 -4.29
CA THR A 262 -18.23 6.25 -4.24
C THR A 262 -17.04 6.05 -5.18
N PHE A 263 -16.56 4.81 -5.31
CA PHE A 263 -15.49 4.46 -6.26
C PHE A 263 -15.95 4.40 -7.72
N ALA A 264 -17.26 4.34 -7.99
CA ALA A 264 -17.82 4.37 -9.33
C ALA A 264 -17.75 5.75 -10.00
N ALA A 265 -17.47 6.79 -9.21
CA ALA A 265 -17.77 8.18 -9.57
C ALA A 265 -16.87 8.82 -10.64
N THR A 266 -15.66 8.31 -10.93
CA THR A 266 -14.70 8.95 -11.84
C THR A 266 -13.65 7.98 -12.40
N ALA A 267 -12.96 8.36 -13.49
CA ALA A 267 -11.78 7.65 -13.98
C ALA A 267 -10.57 7.79 -13.02
N ASP A 268 -10.42 8.96 -12.42
CA ASP A 268 -9.37 9.25 -11.44
C ASP A 268 -9.84 8.86 -10.04
N LYS A 269 -9.02 8.13 -9.28
CA LYS A 269 -9.30 7.82 -7.88
C LYS A 269 -8.50 8.78 -7.01
N LEU A 270 -9.16 9.79 -6.47
CA LEU A 270 -8.49 10.92 -5.81
C LEU A 270 -9.10 11.21 -4.44
N LEU A 271 -8.31 11.03 -3.38
CA LEU A 271 -8.64 11.51 -2.05
C LEU A 271 -8.17 12.96 -1.91
N THR A 272 -9.04 13.83 -1.41
CA THR A 272 -8.76 15.24 -1.14
C THR A 272 -9.01 15.54 0.33
N ILE A 273 -8.02 16.15 0.97
CA ILE A 273 -8.09 16.73 2.32
C ILE A 273 -7.99 18.23 2.14
N ASP A 274 -9.11 18.92 2.33
CA ASP A 274 -9.22 20.37 2.16
C ASP A 274 -9.26 21.04 3.53
N MET A 275 -8.47 22.08 3.71
CA MET A 275 -8.44 22.96 4.88
C MET A 275 -8.97 24.32 4.44
N PRO A 276 -10.25 24.64 4.65
CA PRO A 276 -10.85 25.84 4.07
C PRO A 276 -10.38 27.15 4.72
N GLY A 277 -9.85 27.10 5.95
CA GLY A 277 -9.50 28.29 6.72
C GLY A 277 -10.73 29.11 7.13
N ALA A 278 -11.84 28.44 7.42
CA ALA A 278 -13.16 29.06 7.64
C ALA A 278 -13.60 29.08 9.12
N THR A 279 -12.73 28.70 10.06
CA THR A 279 -13.01 28.70 11.50
C THR A 279 -12.96 30.11 12.11
N GLY A 280 -12.30 31.05 11.43
CA GLY A 280 -12.00 32.38 11.95
C GLY A 280 -10.69 32.45 12.73
N ALA A 281 -9.95 31.33 12.86
CA ALA A 281 -8.60 31.32 13.40
C ALA A 281 -7.65 32.15 12.52
N THR A 282 -6.67 32.79 13.15
CA THR A 282 -5.63 33.60 12.50
C THR A 282 -4.67 32.75 11.67
N GLY A 283 -4.50 31.48 12.05
CA GLY A 283 -3.75 30.48 11.30
C GLY A 283 -4.10 29.07 11.76
N GLU A 284 -4.14 28.16 10.80
CA GLU A 284 -4.43 26.74 11.02
C GLU A 284 -3.31 25.94 10.35
N ALA A 285 -2.62 25.12 11.15
CA ALA A 285 -1.45 24.37 10.72
C ALA A 285 -1.53 22.92 11.22
N LEU A 286 -1.62 22.00 10.27
CA LEU A 286 -1.80 20.56 10.50
C LEU A 286 -0.67 19.77 9.86
N TYR A 287 -0.27 18.67 10.46
CA TYR A 287 0.60 17.68 9.84
C TYR A 287 -0.21 16.43 9.55
N LEU A 288 -0.09 15.92 8.32
CA LEU A 288 -0.67 14.63 7.95
C LEU A 288 0.28 13.53 8.39
N ASP A 289 -0.20 12.59 9.20
CA ASP A 289 0.60 11.45 9.66
C ASP A 289 0.46 10.28 8.67
N TRP A 290 -0.64 9.54 8.75
CA TRP A 290 -0.92 8.44 7.84
C TRP A 290 -2.39 8.40 7.43
N ILE A 291 -2.64 7.67 6.34
CA ILE A 291 -3.97 7.38 5.79
C ILE A 291 -4.07 5.88 5.61
N GLN A 292 -5.17 5.30 6.08
CA GLN A 292 -5.52 3.92 5.84
C GLN A 292 -6.88 3.83 5.15
N LEU A 293 -6.94 3.10 4.06
CA LEU A 293 -8.15 2.85 3.30
C LEU A 293 -8.41 1.34 3.26
N ALA A 294 -9.59 0.92 3.70
CA ALA A 294 -10.10 -0.43 3.46
C ALA A 294 -11.15 -0.38 2.34
N TYR A 295 -11.04 -1.29 1.37
CA TYR A 295 -11.93 -1.33 0.22
C TYR A 295 -12.12 -2.75 -0.29
N GLU A 296 -13.30 -3.06 -0.85
CA GLU A 296 -13.51 -4.34 -1.53
C GLU A 296 -12.79 -4.35 -2.89
N SER A 297 -12.10 -5.43 -3.23
CA SER A 297 -11.46 -5.63 -4.53
C SER A 297 -11.45 -7.11 -4.92
N GLU A 298 -11.07 -7.37 -6.17
CA GLU A 298 -10.90 -8.73 -6.67
C GLU A 298 -9.65 -9.39 -6.07
N LEU A 299 -9.79 -10.65 -5.68
CA LEU A 299 -8.71 -11.47 -5.16
C LEU A 299 -7.86 -11.98 -6.32
N THR A 300 -6.75 -11.30 -6.59
CA THR A 300 -5.81 -11.65 -7.66
C THR A 300 -4.36 -11.59 -7.17
N THR A 301 -3.53 -12.54 -7.62
CA THR A 301 -2.08 -12.56 -7.38
C THR A 301 -1.27 -11.91 -8.51
N ARG A 302 -1.90 -11.15 -9.42
CA ARG A 302 -1.24 -10.47 -10.54
C ARG A 302 -0.04 -9.60 -10.12
N TYR A 303 -0.09 -9.05 -8.92
CA TYR A 303 0.94 -8.16 -8.37
C TYR A 303 1.83 -8.85 -7.32
N GLY A 304 1.86 -10.19 -7.29
CA GLY A 304 2.61 -11.00 -6.33
C GLY A 304 1.73 -11.50 -5.20
N GLN A 305 2.09 -11.17 -3.95
CA GLN A 305 1.29 -11.54 -2.79
C GLN A 305 0.00 -10.72 -2.74
N VAL A 306 -1.10 -11.37 -2.38
CA VAL A 306 -2.36 -10.70 -2.02
C VAL A 306 -2.63 -10.87 -0.53
N LEU A 307 -2.79 -9.77 0.18
CA LEU A 307 -3.31 -9.72 1.55
C LEU A 307 -4.74 -9.21 1.50
N PHE A 308 -5.66 -9.95 2.10
CA PHE A 308 -7.07 -9.61 2.10
C PHE A 308 -7.77 -10.15 3.35
N GLY A 309 -8.91 -9.56 3.68
CA GLY A 309 -9.87 -10.07 4.65
C GLY A 309 -11.11 -10.61 3.95
N SER A 310 -11.72 -11.66 4.48
CA SER A 310 -13.02 -12.12 4.02
C SER A 310 -13.73 -12.93 5.09
N SER A 311 -15.06 -12.84 5.13
CA SER A 311 -15.94 -13.70 5.93
C SER A 311 -16.62 -14.77 5.10
N ALA A 312 -16.24 -14.94 3.83
CA ALA A 312 -16.87 -15.91 2.93
C ALA A 312 -16.42 -17.35 3.25
N ASP A 313 -17.37 -18.29 3.20
CA ASP A 313 -17.10 -19.72 3.41
C ASP A 313 -16.21 -20.32 2.31
N ASN A 314 -16.22 -19.74 1.12
CA ASN A 314 -15.44 -20.19 -0.02
C ASN A 314 -14.88 -18.99 -0.78
N LEU A 315 -13.62 -19.10 -1.17
CA LEU A 315 -12.86 -18.06 -1.86
C LEU A 315 -12.31 -18.59 -3.16
N LEU A 316 -12.20 -17.68 -4.13
CA LEU A 316 -11.63 -17.92 -5.45
C LEU A 316 -10.60 -16.83 -5.72
N VAL A 317 -9.33 -17.21 -5.87
CA VAL A 317 -8.25 -16.28 -6.18
C VAL A 317 -7.86 -16.49 -7.64
N HIS A 318 -7.74 -15.40 -8.39
CA HIS A 318 -7.37 -15.36 -9.80
C HIS A 318 -5.87 -15.07 -10.02
N ASP A 319 -5.39 -15.28 -11.24
CA ASP A 319 -4.00 -15.05 -11.66
C ASP A 319 -2.97 -15.84 -10.83
N THR A 320 -3.33 -17.08 -10.48
CA THR A 320 -2.59 -17.96 -9.56
C THR A 320 -1.70 -18.97 -10.27
N SER A 321 -0.81 -19.62 -9.50
CA SER A 321 -0.02 -20.76 -9.98
C SER A 321 -0.24 -21.99 -9.11
N LYS A 322 0.11 -23.18 -9.62
CA LYS A 322 0.08 -24.43 -8.86
C LYS A 322 1.00 -24.44 -7.63
N GLN A 323 1.96 -23.51 -7.55
CA GLN A 323 2.90 -23.36 -6.45
C GLN A 323 2.48 -22.29 -5.44
N MET A 324 1.32 -21.65 -5.64
CA MET A 324 0.79 -20.66 -4.70
C MET A 324 0.66 -21.28 -3.32
N LEU A 325 1.03 -20.52 -2.29
CA LEU A 325 0.81 -20.87 -0.89
C LEU A 325 -0.28 -19.95 -0.33
N ILE A 326 -1.13 -20.49 0.53
CA ILE A 326 -2.20 -19.74 1.20
C ILE A 326 -1.96 -19.86 2.70
N PHE A 327 -2.02 -18.73 3.39
CA PHE A 327 -1.83 -18.66 4.82
C PHE A 327 -3.04 -17.99 5.45
N ASP A 328 -3.58 -18.63 6.48
CA ASP A 328 -4.43 -17.94 7.46
C ASP A 328 -3.50 -17.27 8.47
N ILE A 329 -3.64 -15.95 8.57
CA ILE A 329 -2.86 -15.08 9.47
C ILE A 329 -3.78 -14.32 10.44
N SER A 330 -5.05 -14.72 10.59
CA SER A 330 -5.99 -14.11 11.54
C SER A 330 -5.47 -14.16 12.97
N ASN A 331 -4.63 -15.16 13.30
CA ASN A 331 -3.76 -15.14 14.47
C ASN A 331 -2.30 -14.95 14.04
N ALA A 332 -1.80 -13.72 14.14
CA ALA A 332 -0.42 -13.36 13.79
C ALA A 332 0.66 -14.20 14.50
N ALA A 333 0.43 -14.62 15.74
CA ALA A 333 1.39 -15.41 16.51
C ALA A 333 1.37 -16.91 16.12
N ALA A 334 0.30 -17.37 15.48
CA ALA A 334 0.11 -18.76 15.08
C ALA A 334 -0.47 -18.87 13.66
N PRO A 335 0.25 -18.37 12.63
CA PRO A 335 -0.19 -18.50 11.26
C PRO A 335 -0.33 -19.97 10.85
N THR A 336 -1.25 -20.25 9.94
CA THR A 336 -1.54 -21.61 9.47
C THR A 336 -1.45 -21.67 7.96
N ASN A 337 -0.66 -22.61 7.42
CA ASN A 337 -0.63 -22.86 5.99
C ASN A 337 -1.84 -23.69 5.57
N LEU A 338 -2.67 -23.16 4.67
CA LEU A 338 -3.78 -23.87 4.09
C LEU A 338 -3.28 -24.78 2.96
N TYR A 339 -3.84 -25.98 2.84
CA TYR A 339 -3.53 -26.94 1.78
C TYR A 339 -4.77 -27.72 1.35
N ASP A 340 -4.65 -28.59 0.35
CA ASP A 340 -5.78 -29.35 -0.21
C ASP A 340 -6.85 -28.46 -0.88
N TYR A 341 -6.45 -27.26 -1.32
CA TYR A 341 -7.25 -26.39 -2.17
C TYR A 341 -7.22 -26.86 -3.63
N VAL A 342 -8.23 -26.45 -4.40
CA VAL A 342 -8.39 -26.89 -5.79
C VAL A 342 -7.84 -25.83 -6.74
N TYR A 343 -6.88 -26.24 -7.56
CA TYR A 343 -6.37 -25.43 -8.67
C TYR A 343 -7.16 -25.71 -9.95
N LEU A 344 -7.75 -24.67 -10.54
CA LEU A 344 -8.51 -24.71 -11.78
C LEU A 344 -7.91 -23.70 -12.77
N GLU A 345 -7.12 -24.18 -13.73
CA GLU A 345 -6.48 -23.40 -14.79
C GLU A 345 -5.53 -22.28 -14.32
N ASN A 346 -6.06 -21.13 -13.92
CA ASN A 346 -5.33 -19.93 -13.44
C ASN A 346 -5.95 -19.42 -12.12
N GLN A 347 -6.71 -20.28 -11.43
CA GLN A 347 -7.48 -19.93 -10.25
C GLN A 347 -7.27 -20.97 -9.15
N VAL A 348 -7.35 -20.52 -7.90
CA VAL A 348 -7.36 -21.39 -6.73
C VAL A 348 -8.64 -21.17 -5.96
N ALA A 349 -9.37 -22.26 -5.73
CA ALA A 349 -10.57 -22.30 -4.90
C ALA A 349 -10.27 -23.01 -3.58
N PHE A 350 -10.67 -22.41 -2.47
CA PHE A 350 -10.47 -22.96 -1.12
C PHE A 350 -11.58 -22.55 -0.18
N ALA A 351 -11.81 -23.35 0.87
CA ALA A 351 -12.69 -22.94 1.95
C ALA A 351 -12.04 -21.79 2.73
N GLY A 352 -12.80 -20.73 3.01
CA GLY A 352 -12.38 -19.69 3.93
C GLY A 352 -12.28 -20.25 5.35
N THR A 353 -11.33 -19.74 6.13
CA THR A 353 -11.19 -20.11 7.54
C THR A 353 -12.07 -19.27 8.47
N GLY A 354 -12.77 -18.27 7.92
CA GLY A 354 -13.88 -17.56 8.57
C GLY A 354 -13.60 -17.14 10.01
N SER A 355 -12.50 -16.42 10.25
CA SER A 355 -12.15 -15.96 11.60
C SER A 355 -11.61 -14.52 11.65
N ASN A 356 -12.35 -13.57 11.09
CA ASN A 356 -12.34 -12.20 11.62
C ASN A 356 -13.72 -11.93 12.24
N ARG A 357 -13.84 -12.22 13.54
CA ARG A 357 -14.76 -11.50 14.43
C ARG A 357 -13.96 -10.44 15.16
#